data_AF-A0A8T4EXC1-F1
#
_entry.id   AF-A0A8T4EXC1-F1
#
_cell.length_a   1.000
_cell.length_b   1.000
_cell.length_c   1.000
_cell.angle_alpha   90.00
_cell.angle_beta   90.00
_cell.angle_gamma   90.00
#
_symmetry.space_group_name_H-M   'P 1'
#
loop_
_entity.id
_entity.type
_entity.pdbx_description
1 polymer ?
#
loop_
_entity_poly.entity_id
_entity_poly.type
_entity_poly.pdbx_seq_one_letter_code
_entity_poly.pdbx_strand_id
1 'polypeptide(L)'
;MRKALLFSLALAMVLLLASCQKAITCNEPYIEFEKSCCLDQDSNGICDEDEKAAAQPSTPGADASAQENTPEDATTEEPGSDEAESQSDDQTLDVEIEEAEDIDDFLETFRGKKTQIIFGEEAGAPLVAATINLLAYYGNPYNMDYSMIAADASMADLPGPTNLILLGNGCTNNYIREMLSLTKEGCMGSLGDDKGMVKIMKADGKYVLMIMAKEDADVHSIVNSLVKEEIDVTGNEMEVDLS
;
A
#
# COMPACT_ATOMS: atom_id res chain seq x y z
N MET A 1 -26.95 45.27 26.19
CA MET A 1 -27.78 44.07 26.37
C MET A 1 -27.96 43.26 25.07
N ARG A 2 -28.40 43.83 23.94
CA ARG A 2 -28.61 43.07 22.68
C ARG A 2 -27.37 42.29 22.16
N LYS A 3 -26.16 42.85 22.27
CA LYS A 3 -24.92 42.18 21.81
C LYS A 3 -24.54 40.95 22.65
N ALA A 4 -24.80 40.98 23.96
CA ALA A 4 -24.53 39.85 24.85
C ALA A 4 -25.46 38.66 24.56
N LEU A 5 -26.72 38.94 24.19
CA LEU A 5 -27.70 37.90 23.84
C LEU A 5 -27.36 37.20 22.52
N LEU A 6 -26.88 37.94 21.51
CA LEU A 6 -26.40 37.35 20.25
C LEU A 6 -25.17 36.47 20.44
N PHE A 7 -24.23 36.89 21.30
CA PHE A 7 -23.03 36.11 21.59
C PHE A 7 -23.37 34.81 22.33
N SER A 8 -24.29 34.87 23.30
CA SER A 8 -24.79 33.67 24.00
C SER A 8 -25.51 32.69 23.06
N LEU A 9 -26.28 33.20 22.10
CA LEU A 9 -27.00 32.36 21.13
C LEU A 9 -26.04 31.66 20.15
N ALA A 10 -25.05 32.39 19.64
CA ALA A 10 -24.03 31.83 18.75
C ALA A 10 -23.20 30.75 19.47
N LEU A 11 -22.80 30.98 20.72
CA LEU A 11 -22.05 30.01 21.52
C LEU A 11 -22.87 28.74 21.78
N ALA A 12 -24.16 28.86 22.10
CA ALA A 12 -25.05 27.73 22.29
C ALA A 12 -25.24 26.91 20.99
N MET A 13 -25.29 27.58 19.85
CA MET A 13 -25.41 26.91 18.54
C MET A 13 -24.14 26.12 18.18
N VAL A 14 -22.95 26.66 18.50
CA VAL A 14 -21.67 25.94 18.31
C VAL A 14 -21.59 24.71 19.21
N LEU A 15 -22.04 24.82 20.47
CA LEU A 15 -22.08 23.69 21.41
C LEU A 15 -23.01 22.56 20.97
N LEU A 16 -24.15 22.88 20.35
CA LEU A 16 -25.08 21.87 19.84
C LEU A 16 -24.49 21.08 18.67
N LEU A 17 -23.72 21.73 17.80
CA LEU A 17 -23.11 21.10 16.63
C LEU A 17 -21.98 20.12 16.97
N ALA A 18 -21.35 20.26 18.14
CA ALA A 18 -20.26 19.37 18.58
C ALA A 18 -20.73 18.00 19.14
N SER A 19 -22.04 17.76 19.29
CA SER A 19 -22.57 16.58 19.98
C SER A 19 -22.98 15.40 19.08
N CYS A 20 -22.87 15.52 17.76
CA CYS A 20 -23.18 14.42 16.83
C CYS A 20 -21.95 13.53 16.59
N GLN A 21 -21.65 12.63 17.52
CA GLN A 21 -20.81 11.47 17.20
C GLN A 21 -21.74 10.32 16.79
N LYS A 22 -21.67 9.94 15.51
CA LYS A 22 -22.43 8.81 14.97
C LYS A 22 -21.93 7.54 15.66
N ALA A 23 -22.83 6.86 16.38
CA ALA A 23 -22.51 5.55 16.94
C ALA A 23 -22.10 4.61 15.81
N ILE A 24 -20.96 3.94 15.99
CA ILE A 24 -20.49 2.92 15.05
C ILE A 24 -21.38 1.70 15.26
N THR A 25 -21.93 1.17 14.18
CA THR A 25 -22.73 -0.07 14.22
C THR A 25 -21.95 -1.11 13.46
N CYS A 26 -21.45 -2.11 14.19
CA CYS A 26 -20.77 -3.26 13.62
C CYS A 26 -21.81 -4.34 13.33
N ASN A 27 -21.73 -4.96 12.15
CA ASN A 27 -22.55 -6.13 11.82
C ASN A 27 -21.80 -7.36 12.32
N GLU A 28 -22.50 -8.32 12.91
CA GLU A 28 -21.91 -9.62 13.24
C GLU A 28 -21.21 -10.24 12.00
N PRO A 29 -20.01 -10.84 12.14
CA PRO A 29 -19.30 -11.18 13.38
C PRO A 29 -18.30 -10.10 13.88
N TYR A 30 -18.53 -8.82 13.60
CA TYR A 30 -17.66 -7.74 14.06
C TYR A 30 -18.18 -7.08 15.35
N ILE A 31 -17.28 -6.72 16.26
CA ILE A 31 -17.58 -6.01 17.51
C ILE A 31 -17.00 -4.58 17.49
N GLU A 32 -17.57 -3.69 18.31
CA GLU A 32 -17.07 -2.33 18.48
C GLU A 32 -15.82 -2.34 19.38
N PHE A 33 -14.69 -1.92 18.84
CA PHE A 33 -13.43 -1.78 19.57
C PHE A 33 -12.88 -0.37 19.35
N GLU A 34 -12.76 0.40 20.43
CA GLU A 34 -12.40 1.83 20.45
C GLU A 34 -13.26 2.73 19.55
N LYS A 35 -12.90 2.83 18.25
CA LYS A 35 -13.55 3.67 17.23
C LYS A 35 -13.62 2.97 15.88
N SER A 36 -13.53 1.65 15.84
CA SER A 36 -13.64 0.82 14.65
C SER A 36 -14.38 -0.49 14.96
N CYS A 37 -14.70 -1.24 13.91
CA CYS A 37 -15.19 -2.60 14.04
C CYS A 37 -14.02 -3.55 13.88
N CYS A 38 -13.85 -4.49 14.81
CA CYS A 38 -12.86 -5.57 14.70
C CYS A 38 -13.57 -6.92 14.56
N LEU A 39 -12.90 -7.89 13.94
CA LEU A 39 -13.42 -9.23 13.74
C LEU A 39 -13.36 -10.02 15.07
N ASP A 40 -14.47 -10.66 15.44
CA ASP A 40 -14.62 -11.54 16.60
C ASP A 40 -15.32 -12.82 16.11
N GLN A 41 -14.54 -13.69 15.46
CA GLN A 41 -15.08 -14.82 14.72
C GLN A 41 -15.72 -15.86 15.65
N ASP A 42 -15.24 -15.97 16.89
CA ASP A 42 -15.74 -16.90 17.90
C ASP A 42 -16.76 -16.28 18.87
N SER A 43 -17.09 -15.00 18.69
CA SER A 43 -18.08 -14.24 19.47
C SER A 43 -17.74 -14.19 20.97
N ASN A 44 -16.46 -14.10 21.29
CA ASN A 44 -15.96 -14.09 22.66
C ASN A 44 -15.78 -12.66 23.24
N GLY A 45 -15.98 -11.62 22.42
CA GLY A 45 -15.87 -10.22 22.80
C GLY A 45 -14.44 -9.66 22.75
N ILE A 46 -13.50 -10.36 22.12
CA ILE A 46 -12.10 -9.98 21.94
C ILE A 46 -11.82 -9.94 20.43
N CYS A 47 -11.05 -8.97 19.96
CA CYS A 47 -10.65 -8.94 18.56
C CYS A 47 -9.70 -10.12 18.27
N ASP A 48 -9.92 -10.86 17.17
CA ASP A 48 -9.10 -12.02 16.80
C ASP A 48 -7.59 -11.69 16.69
N GLU A 49 -7.24 -10.44 16.38
CA GLU A 49 -5.86 -9.95 16.33
C GLU A 49 -5.19 -9.92 17.73
N ASP A 50 -5.95 -9.58 18.78
CA ASP A 50 -5.45 -9.50 20.15
C ASP A 50 -5.22 -10.90 20.75
N GLU A 51 -5.99 -11.89 20.32
CA GLU A 51 -5.83 -13.28 20.76
C GLU A 51 -4.50 -13.88 20.32
N LYS A 52 -4.03 -13.53 19.12
CA LYS A 52 -2.74 -13.98 18.59
C LYS A 52 -1.57 -13.50 19.43
N ALA A 53 -1.67 -12.30 20.01
CA ALA A 53 -0.63 -11.74 20.87
C ALA A 53 -0.60 -12.40 22.26
N ALA A 54 -1.76 -12.81 22.79
CA ALA A 54 -1.86 -13.48 24.09
C ALA A 54 -1.43 -14.96 24.07
N ALA A 55 -1.43 -15.60 22.90
CA ALA A 55 -1.01 -17.00 22.74
C ALA A 55 0.50 -17.23 22.82
N GLN A 56 1.33 -16.18 22.84
CA GLN A 56 2.75 -16.35 23.15
C GLN A 56 2.92 -16.53 24.67
N PRO A 57 3.37 -17.72 25.15
CA PRO A 57 3.63 -17.92 26.56
C PRO A 57 4.70 -16.92 26.97
N SER A 58 4.31 -15.96 27.81
CA SER A 58 5.21 -14.99 28.40
C SER A 58 6.23 -15.81 29.19
N THR A 59 7.41 -16.01 28.59
CA THR A 59 8.48 -16.79 29.21
C THR A 59 8.94 -15.97 30.40
N PRO A 60 8.71 -16.41 31.65
CA PRO A 60 9.15 -15.66 32.82
C PRO A 60 10.68 -15.68 32.81
N GLY A 61 11.29 -14.50 32.85
CA GLY A 61 12.73 -14.32 32.75
C GLY A 61 13.51 -15.25 33.68
N ALA A 62 14.46 -15.97 33.09
CA ALA A 62 15.50 -16.68 33.80
C ALA A 62 16.86 -16.13 33.36
N ASP A 63 17.51 -15.52 34.35
CA ASP A 63 18.92 -15.15 34.41
C ASP A 63 19.85 -16.29 33.94
N ALA A 64 20.93 -15.89 33.26
CA ALA A 64 22.25 -16.51 33.17
C ALA A 64 22.39 -18.05 33.27
N SER A 65 22.83 -18.69 32.18
CA SER A 65 24.16 -19.33 32.14
C SER A 65 24.51 -19.79 30.73
N ALA A 66 25.74 -19.50 30.33
CA ALA A 66 26.40 -20.06 29.17
C ALA A 66 26.56 -21.58 29.33
N GLN A 67 26.34 -22.32 28.23
CA GLN A 67 27.17 -23.49 27.94
C GLN A 67 27.23 -23.79 26.45
N GLU A 68 28.47 -24.06 26.06
CA GLU A 68 29.05 -24.38 24.76
C GLU A 68 28.99 -25.90 24.50
N ASN A 69 29.05 -26.28 23.21
CA ASN A 69 29.22 -27.63 22.61
C ASN A 69 27.90 -28.40 22.34
N THR A 70 27.66 -29.13 21.24
CA THR A 70 28.37 -29.58 20.01
C THR A 70 27.30 -30.33 19.16
N PRO A 71 27.49 -30.56 17.85
CA PRO A 71 26.43 -31.03 16.95
C PRO A 71 26.35 -32.56 16.84
N GLU A 72 25.14 -33.10 16.85
CA GLU A 72 24.84 -34.47 16.42
C GLU A 72 23.48 -34.51 15.72
N ASP A 73 23.54 -34.68 14.39
CA ASP A 73 22.82 -35.65 13.57
C ASP A 73 21.40 -36.07 14.05
N ALA A 74 20.38 -35.59 13.34
CA ALA A 74 19.02 -36.11 13.43
C ALA A 74 18.33 -36.05 12.06
N THR A 75 18.45 -37.17 11.36
CA THR A 75 17.47 -37.84 10.49
C THR A 75 16.26 -37.02 10.04
N THR A 76 16.31 -36.66 8.76
CA THR A 76 15.18 -36.29 7.91
C THR A 76 14.19 -37.45 7.79
N GLU A 77 12.99 -37.30 8.35
CA GLU A 77 11.82 -38.04 7.89
C GLU A 77 11.00 -37.13 6.96
N GLU A 78 10.81 -37.58 5.72
CA GLU A 78 9.96 -36.94 4.72
C GLU A 78 8.49 -37.09 5.13
N PRO A 79 7.72 -36.00 5.31
CA PRO A 79 6.28 -36.08 5.28
C PRO A 79 5.81 -36.06 3.82
N GLY A 80 5.01 -37.06 3.48
CA GLY A 80 4.45 -37.29 2.16
C GLY A 80 3.74 -36.07 1.58
N SER A 81 4.03 -35.85 0.30
CA SER A 81 3.36 -34.90 -0.57
C SER A 81 1.95 -35.39 -0.88
N ASP A 82 0.96 -34.91 -0.14
CA ASP A 82 -0.39 -34.82 -0.66
C ASP A 82 -0.44 -33.61 -1.61
N GLU A 83 -0.28 -33.91 -2.90
CA GLU A 83 -0.51 -32.97 -4.01
C GLU A 83 -1.98 -32.56 -4.00
N ALA A 84 -2.30 -31.54 -3.21
CA ALA A 84 -3.54 -30.79 -3.39
C ALA A 84 -3.45 -30.06 -4.73
N GLU A 85 -4.06 -30.64 -5.76
CA GLU A 85 -4.36 -29.97 -7.03
C GLU A 85 -5.22 -28.74 -6.73
N SER A 86 -4.56 -27.62 -6.46
CA SER A 86 -5.17 -26.30 -6.42
C SER A 86 -5.58 -25.97 -7.86
N GLN A 87 -6.86 -26.16 -8.16
CA GLN A 87 -7.50 -25.58 -9.33
C GLN A 87 -7.44 -24.05 -9.18
N SER A 88 -6.34 -23.46 -9.66
CA SER A 88 -6.26 -22.03 -9.89
C SER A 88 -7.18 -21.71 -11.06
N ASP A 89 -8.39 -21.26 -10.75
CA ASP A 89 -9.25 -20.61 -11.73
C ASP A 89 -8.50 -19.40 -12.28
N ASP A 90 -7.91 -19.59 -13.47
CA ASP A 90 -7.26 -18.57 -14.29
C ASP A 90 -8.33 -17.58 -14.76
N GLN A 91 -8.73 -16.68 -13.85
CA GLN A 91 -9.53 -15.51 -14.19
C GLN A 91 -8.59 -14.50 -14.82
N THR A 92 -8.45 -14.58 -16.14
CA THR A 92 -7.86 -13.49 -16.93
C THR A 92 -8.73 -12.25 -16.73
N LEU A 93 -8.24 -11.29 -15.95
CA LEU A 93 -8.91 -10.02 -15.72
C LEU A 93 -8.88 -9.23 -17.04
N ASP A 94 -10.04 -9.12 -17.70
CA ASP A 94 -10.20 -8.29 -18.90
C ASP A 94 -10.17 -6.80 -18.51
N VAL A 95 -8.97 -6.26 -18.26
CA VAL A 95 -8.76 -4.83 -18.00
C VAL A 95 -8.64 -4.10 -19.33
N GLU A 96 -9.57 -3.19 -19.62
CA GLU A 96 -9.44 -2.30 -20.77
C GLU A 96 -8.36 -1.23 -20.46
N ILE A 97 -7.19 -1.40 -21.08
CA ILE A 97 -6.09 -0.44 -20.98
C ILE A 97 -6.24 0.58 -22.10
N GLU A 98 -6.51 1.84 -21.73
CA GLU A 98 -6.48 2.98 -22.64
C GLU A 98 -5.10 3.66 -22.55
N GLU A 99 -4.57 4.13 -23.69
CA GLU A 99 -3.41 5.02 -23.68
C GLU A 99 -3.77 6.31 -22.94
N ALA A 100 -2.97 6.65 -21.91
CA ALA A 100 -3.15 7.87 -21.14
C ALA A 100 -2.62 9.10 -21.90
N GLU A 101 -3.10 10.27 -21.50
CA GLU A 101 -2.54 11.57 -21.91
C GLU A 101 -1.08 11.71 -21.43
N ASP A 102 -0.30 12.60 -22.07
CA ASP A 102 1.13 12.82 -21.83
C ASP A 102 1.48 12.94 -20.32
N ILE A 103 2.59 12.32 -19.90
CA ILE A 103 3.11 12.37 -18.54
C ILE A 103 3.55 13.80 -18.16
N ASP A 104 3.77 14.71 -19.11
CA ASP A 104 4.14 16.11 -18.85
C ASP A 104 3.20 16.77 -17.83
N ASP A 105 1.92 16.38 -17.82
CA ASP A 105 0.88 16.87 -16.92
C ASP A 105 0.48 15.85 -15.83
N PHE A 106 1.33 14.87 -15.51
CA PHE A 106 0.96 13.84 -14.53
C PHE A 106 0.62 14.45 -13.17
N LEU A 107 1.30 15.52 -12.78
CA LEU A 107 1.00 16.25 -11.55
C LEU A 107 -0.43 16.80 -11.54
N GLU A 108 -0.88 17.37 -12.66
CA GLU A 108 -2.25 17.83 -12.83
C GLU A 108 -3.23 16.65 -12.92
N THR A 109 -2.79 15.53 -13.50
CA THR A 109 -3.58 14.32 -13.63
C THR A 109 -4.04 13.77 -12.29
N PHE A 110 -3.19 13.81 -11.26
CA PHE A 110 -3.55 13.37 -9.91
C PHE A 110 -4.10 14.51 -9.02
N ARG A 111 -4.05 15.77 -9.48
CA ARG A 111 -4.46 16.93 -8.68
C ARG A 111 -5.93 16.89 -8.31
N GLY A 112 -6.21 16.93 -6.99
CA GLY A 112 -7.56 17.00 -6.45
C GLY A 112 -8.39 15.71 -6.60
N LYS A 113 -7.76 14.63 -7.09
CA LYS A 113 -8.38 13.30 -7.17
C LYS A 113 -7.94 12.46 -5.98
N LYS A 114 -8.78 11.51 -5.58
CA LYS A 114 -8.39 10.52 -4.57
C LYS A 114 -7.34 9.59 -5.19
N THR A 115 -6.16 9.58 -4.60
CA THR A 115 -5.00 8.83 -5.09
C THR A 115 -4.42 8.01 -3.96
N GLN A 116 -4.11 6.75 -4.25
CA GLN A 116 -3.52 5.80 -3.31
C GLN A 116 -2.11 5.42 -3.79
N ILE A 117 -1.14 5.44 -2.89
CA ILE A 117 0.24 5.02 -3.18
C ILE A 117 0.41 3.59 -2.69
N ILE A 118 0.88 2.70 -3.56
CA ILE A 118 1.08 1.28 -3.28
C ILE A 118 2.55 0.95 -3.51
N PHE A 119 3.17 0.29 -2.54
CA PHE A 119 4.46 -0.34 -2.67
C PHE A 119 4.33 -1.84 -2.38
N GLY A 120 5.19 -2.65 -3.01
CA GLY A 120 5.13 -4.12 -2.92
C GLY A 120 5.37 -4.69 -1.52
N GLU A 121 5.32 -6.02 -1.42
CA GLU A 121 5.40 -6.76 -0.14
C GLU A 121 6.69 -6.45 0.64
N GLU A 122 7.78 -6.29 -0.09
CA GLU A 122 9.11 -6.03 0.44
C GLU A 122 9.48 -4.57 0.21
N ALA A 123 8.95 -3.67 1.04
CA ALA A 123 9.31 -2.26 0.98
C ALA A 123 10.52 -1.95 1.86
N GLY A 124 11.68 -1.78 1.24
CA GLY A 124 12.88 -1.29 1.91
C GLY A 124 12.72 0.16 2.39
N ALA A 125 13.64 0.59 3.27
CA ALA A 125 13.70 1.98 3.72
C ALA A 125 13.75 3.04 2.59
N PRO A 126 14.44 2.80 1.45
CA PRO A 126 14.42 3.74 0.33
C PRO A 126 13.03 3.94 -0.27
N LEU A 127 12.21 2.89 -0.36
CA LEU A 127 10.86 2.96 -0.93
C LEU A 127 9.90 3.74 -0.02
N VAL A 128 10.05 3.58 1.29
CA VAL A 128 9.35 4.40 2.30
C VAL A 128 9.76 5.87 2.16
N ALA A 129 11.06 6.16 1.99
CA ALA A 129 11.54 7.52 1.79
C ALA A 129 11.01 8.13 0.49
N ALA A 130 10.93 7.35 -0.59
CA ALA A 130 10.34 7.77 -1.86
C ALA A 130 8.87 8.16 -1.69
N THR A 131 8.10 7.34 -0.97
CA THR A 131 6.70 7.60 -0.66
C THR A 131 6.53 8.91 0.12
N ILE A 132 7.37 9.14 1.14
CA ILE A 132 7.35 10.38 1.92
C ILE A 132 7.66 11.59 1.04
N ASN A 133 8.63 11.48 0.13
CA ASN A 133 9.00 12.58 -0.76
C ASN A 133 7.89 12.93 -1.75
N LEU A 134 7.20 11.92 -2.31
CA LEU A 134 5.99 12.13 -3.11
C LEU A 134 4.92 12.82 -2.27
N LEU A 135 4.59 12.29 -1.09
CA LEU A 135 3.57 12.88 -0.21
C LEU A 135 3.89 14.33 0.20
N ALA A 136 5.16 14.62 0.46
CA ALA A 136 5.62 15.97 0.80
C ALA A 136 5.48 16.93 -0.39
N TYR A 137 5.84 16.47 -1.59
CA TYR A 137 5.69 17.25 -2.82
C TYR A 137 4.22 17.52 -3.14
N TYR A 138 3.37 16.50 -3.02
CA TYR A 138 1.92 16.58 -3.18
C TYR A 138 1.18 17.07 -1.92
N GLY A 139 1.88 17.65 -0.93
CA GLY A 139 1.30 18.08 0.34
C GLY A 139 0.14 19.08 0.18
N ASN A 140 -0.84 18.97 1.11
CA ASN A 140 -2.12 19.68 1.25
C ASN A 140 -2.23 21.04 0.49
N PRO A 141 -3.07 21.16 -0.56
CA PRO A 141 -4.52 20.87 -0.54
C PRO A 141 -5.00 19.59 -1.26
N TYR A 142 -4.12 18.67 -1.65
CA TYR A 142 -4.41 17.74 -2.75
C TYR A 142 -5.16 16.43 -2.43
N ASN A 143 -5.77 16.27 -1.23
CA ASN A 143 -6.59 15.10 -0.87
C ASN A 143 -5.95 13.72 -1.21
N MET A 144 -4.63 13.61 -1.07
CA MET A 144 -3.98 12.30 -1.18
C MET A 144 -4.17 11.55 0.13
N ASP A 145 -4.69 10.32 0.02
CA ASP A 145 -4.86 9.41 1.14
C ASP A 145 -3.84 8.29 0.95
N TYR A 146 -2.91 8.14 1.88
CA TYR A 146 -1.96 7.04 1.79
C TYR A 146 -2.56 5.86 2.53
N SER A 147 -2.60 4.70 1.87
CA SER A 147 -2.83 3.44 2.56
C SER A 147 -1.63 2.57 2.31
N MET A 148 -1.05 2.03 3.38
CA MET A 148 -0.30 0.79 3.25
C MET A 148 -1.31 -0.27 2.86
N ILE A 149 -1.33 -0.66 1.60
CA ILE A 149 -2.13 -1.79 1.19
C ILE A 149 -1.32 -3.05 1.52
N ALA A 150 -1.99 -4.02 2.12
CA ALA A 150 -1.41 -5.30 2.51
C ALA A 150 -0.70 -5.96 1.32
N ALA A 151 0.41 -6.64 1.62
CA ALA A 151 1.27 -7.37 0.71
C ALA A 151 0.50 -8.28 -0.29
N ASP A 152 -0.63 -8.84 0.14
CA ASP A 152 -1.38 -9.84 -0.64
C ASP A 152 -2.61 -9.27 -1.37
N ALA A 153 -2.79 -7.96 -1.36
CA ALA A 153 -3.97 -7.37 -1.97
C ALA A 153 -3.88 -7.47 -3.50
N SER A 154 -4.97 -7.92 -4.12
CA SER A 154 -5.15 -7.91 -5.56
C SER A 154 -5.66 -6.55 -6.05
N MET A 155 -5.68 -6.32 -7.37
CA MET A 155 -6.39 -5.17 -7.93
C MET A 155 -7.88 -5.15 -7.56
N ALA A 156 -8.49 -6.31 -7.30
CA ALA A 156 -9.89 -6.40 -6.89
C ALA A 156 -10.13 -5.88 -5.46
N ASP A 157 -9.10 -5.86 -4.61
CA ASP A 157 -9.19 -5.43 -3.21
C ASP A 157 -9.07 -3.91 -3.03
N LEU A 158 -8.77 -3.17 -4.10
CA LEU A 158 -8.56 -1.73 -4.04
C LEU A 158 -9.89 -1.00 -3.79
N PRO A 159 -9.99 -0.16 -2.73
CA PRO A 159 -11.26 0.46 -2.34
C PRO A 159 -11.69 1.56 -3.30
N GLY A 160 -12.54 1.21 -4.27
CA GLY A 160 -13.35 2.13 -5.06
C GLY A 160 -12.63 2.83 -6.23
N PRO A 161 -13.16 3.98 -6.71
CA PRO A 161 -12.62 4.69 -7.87
C PRO A 161 -11.43 5.59 -7.48
N THR A 162 -10.31 4.98 -7.07
CA THR A 162 -9.06 5.68 -6.71
C THR A 162 -8.03 5.60 -7.83
N ASN A 163 -7.32 6.69 -8.06
CA ASN A 163 -6.12 6.65 -8.90
C ASN A 163 -4.97 6.01 -8.11
N LEU A 164 -3.99 5.45 -8.80
CA LEU A 164 -2.93 4.67 -8.17
C LEU A 164 -1.55 5.23 -8.52
N ILE A 165 -0.65 5.21 -7.54
CA ILE A 165 0.78 5.39 -7.75
C ILE A 165 1.45 4.11 -7.24
N LEU A 166 2.04 3.33 -8.13
CA LEU A 166 2.76 2.10 -7.81
C LEU A 166 4.26 2.37 -7.76
N LEU A 167 4.91 1.96 -6.67
CA LEU A 167 6.35 2.11 -6.48
C LEU A 167 6.98 0.73 -6.24
N GLY A 168 8.16 0.48 -6.80
CA GLY A 168 9.00 -0.66 -6.42
C GLY A 168 9.53 -1.47 -7.60
N ASN A 169 9.93 -2.71 -7.33
CA ASN A 169 10.45 -3.64 -8.33
C ASN A 169 9.31 -4.51 -8.91
N GLY A 170 9.26 -4.71 -10.23
CA GLY A 170 8.26 -5.54 -10.89
C GLY A 170 8.27 -7.02 -10.49
N CYS A 171 9.32 -7.48 -9.81
CA CYS A 171 9.43 -8.83 -9.25
C CYS A 171 8.80 -8.95 -7.86
N THR A 172 8.90 -7.91 -7.02
CA THR A 172 8.44 -7.90 -5.63
C THR A 172 7.11 -7.15 -5.43
N ASN A 173 6.67 -6.40 -6.43
CA ASN A 173 5.38 -5.73 -6.45
C ASN A 173 4.40 -6.45 -7.39
N ASN A 174 3.49 -7.25 -6.82
CA ASN A 174 2.52 -8.05 -7.56
C ASN A 174 1.63 -7.19 -8.48
N TYR A 175 1.26 -5.97 -8.06
CA TYR A 175 0.46 -5.06 -8.89
C TYR A 175 1.19 -4.64 -10.17
N ILE A 176 2.47 -4.27 -10.05
CA ILE A 176 3.29 -3.92 -11.22
C ILE A 176 3.41 -5.14 -12.14
N ARG A 177 3.64 -6.33 -11.56
CA ARG A 177 3.76 -7.57 -12.31
C ARG A 177 2.51 -7.90 -13.11
N GLU A 178 1.34 -7.82 -12.48
CA GLU A 178 0.05 -8.07 -13.13
C GLU A 178 -0.26 -7.05 -14.23
N MET A 179 -0.12 -5.75 -13.94
CA MET A 179 -0.44 -4.70 -14.91
C MET A 179 0.45 -4.74 -16.15
N LEU A 180 1.72 -5.11 -15.99
CA LEU A 180 2.66 -5.23 -17.10
C LEU A 180 2.68 -6.64 -17.71
N SER A 181 1.81 -7.55 -17.26
CA SER A 181 1.78 -8.96 -17.70
C SER A 181 3.17 -9.62 -17.64
N LEU A 182 3.93 -9.30 -16.60
CA LEU A 182 5.28 -9.77 -16.40
C LEU A 182 5.27 -11.18 -15.79
N THR A 183 6.15 -12.05 -16.29
CA THR A 183 6.35 -13.38 -15.67
C THR A 183 7.28 -13.26 -14.47
N LYS A 184 7.16 -14.20 -13.51
CA LYS A 184 8.06 -14.24 -12.34
C LYS A 184 9.54 -14.39 -12.72
N GLU A 185 9.82 -15.06 -13.83
CA GLU A 185 11.18 -15.29 -14.34
C GLU A 185 11.71 -14.11 -15.19
N GLY A 186 10.83 -13.21 -15.65
CA GLY A 186 11.14 -12.15 -16.60
C GLY A 186 10.79 -10.73 -16.13
N CYS A 187 10.44 -10.56 -14.85
CA CYS A 187 9.88 -9.33 -14.31
C CYS A 187 10.74 -8.08 -14.52
N MET A 188 12.06 -8.20 -14.63
CA MET A 188 12.95 -7.08 -14.94
C MET A 188 13.87 -7.35 -16.13
N GLY A 189 13.58 -8.38 -16.93
CA GLY A 189 14.49 -8.84 -18.00
C GLY A 189 14.73 -7.81 -19.11
N SER A 190 13.79 -6.88 -19.31
CA SER A 190 13.90 -5.81 -20.30
C SER A 190 14.53 -4.52 -19.77
N LEU A 191 14.61 -4.34 -18.44
CA LEU A 191 15.13 -3.13 -17.83
C LEU A 191 16.64 -3.28 -17.58
N GLY A 192 17.46 -2.29 -17.96
CA GLY A 192 18.89 -2.27 -17.66
C GLY A 192 19.19 -2.30 -16.16
N ASP A 193 20.42 -2.64 -15.77
CA ASP A 193 20.83 -2.61 -14.34
C ASP A 193 20.90 -1.19 -13.77
N ASP A 194 21.09 -0.21 -14.64
CA ASP A 194 21.21 1.23 -14.39
C ASP A 194 20.00 2.01 -14.91
N LYS A 195 18.87 1.33 -15.13
CA LYS A 195 17.66 1.93 -15.70
C LYS A 195 16.48 1.85 -14.76
N GLY A 196 15.71 2.92 -14.76
CA GLY A 196 14.37 3.03 -14.19
C GLY A 196 13.30 3.17 -15.25
N MET A 197 12.05 2.98 -14.88
CA MET A 197 10.90 3.25 -15.74
C MET A 197 9.86 4.08 -14.98
N VAL A 198 9.35 5.11 -15.65
CA VAL A 198 8.17 5.88 -15.24
C VAL A 198 7.12 5.69 -16.32
N LYS A 199 5.93 5.20 -15.95
CA LYS A 199 4.85 4.92 -16.90
C LYS A 199 3.53 5.41 -16.36
N ILE A 200 2.73 6.08 -17.18
CA ILE A 200 1.35 6.41 -16.86
C ILE A 200 0.41 5.66 -17.81
N MET A 201 -0.67 5.14 -17.26
CA MET A 201 -1.70 4.46 -18.04
C MET A 201 -3.08 4.68 -17.43
N LYS A 202 -4.11 4.37 -18.22
CA LYS A 202 -5.48 4.43 -17.76
C LYS A 202 -6.09 3.03 -17.78
N ALA A 203 -6.56 2.57 -16.63
CA ALA A 203 -7.18 1.27 -16.43
C ALA A 203 -8.54 1.47 -15.76
N ASP A 204 -9.62 0.99 -16.39
CA ASP A 204 -11.00 1.12 -15.90
C ASP A 204 -11.40 2.55 -15.52
N GLY A 205 -10.97 3.53 -16.32
CA GLY A 205 -11.25 4.95 -16.08
C GLY A 205 -10.39 5.61 -15.00
N LYS A 206 -9.41 4.90 -14.43
CA LYS A 206 -8.50 5.37 -13.37
C LYS A 206 -7.11 5.59 -13.93
N TYR A 207 -6.40 6.59 -13.41
CA TYR A 207 -5.00 6.79 -13.75
C TYR A 207 -4.10 5.95 -12.84
N VAL A 208 -3.11 5.30 -13.44
CA VAL A 208 -2.06 4.56 -12.76
C VAL A 208 -0.71 5.13 -13.16
N LEU A 209 0.05 5.62 -12.20
CA LEU A 209 1.45 5.98 -12.36
C LEU A 209 2.31 4.85 -11.78
N MET A 210 3.14 4.23 -12.59
CA MET A 210 4.15 3.26 -12.16
C MET A 210 5.53 3.92 -12.14
N ILE A 211 6.24 3.77 -11.03
CA ILE A 211 7.65 4.15 -10.90
C ILE A 211 8.40 2.91 -10.42
N MET A 212 9.24 2.35 -11.29
CA MET A 212 9.91 1.08 -11.03
C MET A 212 11.37 1.07 -11.43
N ALA A 213 12.16 0.30 -10.69
CA ALA A 213 13.57 0.02 -10.95
C ALA A 213 13.94 -1.32 -10.31
N LYS A 214 15.12 -1.86 -10.62
CA LYS A 214 15.58 -3.14 -10.07
C LYS A 214 15.82 -3.07 -8.56
N GLU A 215 16.36 -1.96 -8.08
CA GLU A 215 16.63 -1.75 -6.66
C GLU A 215 15.73 -0.65 -6.07
N ASP A 216 15.34 -0.78 -4.81
CA ASP A 216 14.51 0.23 -4.13
C ASP A 216 15.20 1.61 -4.06
N ALA A 217 16.53 1.62 -3.96
CA ALA A 217 17.34 2.84 -3.94
C ALA A 217 17.24 3.62 -5.27
N ASP A 218 17.06 2.90 -6.37
CA ASP A 218 16.89 3.48 -7.69
C ASP A 218 15.49 4.07 -7.85
N VAL A 219 14.45 3.39 -7.35
CA VAL A 219 13.09 3.94 -7.27
C VAL A 219 13.08 5.25 -6.48
N HIS A 220 13.79 5.29 -5.33
CA HIS A 220 13.94 6.53 -4.55
C HIS A 220 14.61 7.65 -5.34
N SER A 221 15.65 7.31 -6.12
CA SER A 221 16.37 8.28 -6.95
C SER A 221 15.46 8.86 -8.04
N ILE A 222 14.71 8.01 -8.75
CA ILE A 222 13.75 8.45 -9.77
C ILE A 222 12.70 9.37 -9.16
N VAL A 223 12.12 8.99 -8.03
CA VAL A 223 11.13 9.82 -7.33
C VAL A 223 11.70 11.19 -6.95
N ASN A 224 12.93 11.25 -6.46
CA ASN A 224 13.56 12.53 -6.13
C ASN A 224 13.74 13.41 -7.36
N SER A 225 14.16 12.83 -8.48
CA SER A 225 14.34 13.56 -9.73
C SER A 225 13.01 14.06 -10.29
N LEU A 226 11.94 13.25 -10.20
CA LEU A 226 10.58 13.67 -10.56
C LEU A 226 10.10 14.83 -9.70
N VAL A 227 10.23 14.72 -8.37
CA VAL A 227 9.82 15.74 -7.40
C VAL A 227 10.59 17.06 -7.57
N LYS A 228 11.83 17.01 -8.07
CA LYS A 228 12.64 18.20 -8.35
C LYS A 228 12.48 18.73 -9.78
N GLU A 229 11.65 18.09 -10.60
CA GLU A 229 11.49 18.43 -12.03
C GLU A 229 12.83 18.33 -12.79
N GLU A 230 13.70 17.39 -12.39
CA GLU A 230 15.01 17.13 -13.04
C GLU A 230 14.88 16.19 -14.25
N ILE A 231 13.75 15.51 -14.39
CA ILE A 231 13.43 14.64 -15.52
C ILE A 231 12.21 15.23 -16.24
N ASP A 232 12.36 15.44 -17.55
CA ASP A 232 11.31 15.96 -18.42
C ASP A 232 10.49 14.80 -18.98
N VAL A 233 9.33 14.51 -18.38
CA VAL A 233 8.62 13.26 -18.60
C VAL A 233 7.63 13.35 -19.76
N THR A 234 8.14 13.27 -20.99
CA THR A 234 7.29 13.24 -22.20
C THR A 234 6.78 11.83 -22.52
N GLY A 235 5.62 11.73 -23.16
CA GLY A 235 5.00 10.46 -23.56
C GLY A 235 4.18 9.81 -22.45
N ASN A 236 3.81 8.54 -22.63
CA ASN A 236 3.13 7.72 -21.61
C ASN A 236 4.07 6.71 -20.91
N GLU A 237 5.32 6.63 -21.37
CA GLU A 237 6.36 5.76 -20.82
C GLU A 237 7.74 6.42 -21.02
N MET A 238 8.56 6.39 -19.99
CA MET A 238 9.93 6.93 -19.99
C MET A 238 10.88 5.96 -19.30
N GLU A 239 12.01 5.70 -19.95
CA GLU A 239 13.18 5.06 -19.34
C GLU A 239 14.08 6.14 -18.72
N VAL A 240 14.48 5.95 -17.46
CA VAL A 240 15.33 6.88 -16.70
C VAL A 240 16.73 6.29 -16.57
N ASP A 241 17.74 7.06 -16.95
CA ASP A 241 19.14 6.70 -16.74
C ASP A 241 19.58 7.02 -15.29
N LEU A 242 20.16 6.04 -14.60
CA LEU A 242 20.55 6.13 -13.18
C LEU A 242 22.07 6.21 -12.99
N SER A 243 22.86 6.20 -14.07
CA SER A 243 24.32 6.22 -14.06
C SER A 243 24.94 7.57 -13.70
#